data_AF-A0A4R4PLU5-F1
#
_entry.id   AF-A0A4R4PLU5-F1
#
_cell.length_a   1.000
_cell.length_b   1.000
_cell.length_c   1.000
_cell.angle_alpha   90.00
_cell.angle_beta   90.00
_cell.angle_gamma   90.00
#
_symmetry.space_group_name_H-M   'P 1'
#
loop_
_entity.id
_entity.type
_entity.pdbx_description
1 polymer ?
#
loop_
_entity_poly.entity_id
_entity_poly.type
_entity_poly.pdbx_seq_one_letter_code
_entity_poly.pdbx_strand_id
1 'polypeptide(L)'
;MTGAPAPAHGRRGPCPLPLLGGPHAVTSLWTLTGELAWDHAAGQLLVSEAGGAHLTLADRPFDITGGNALPFTAARDEATARRVLALLTGSASGGAA
;
A
#
# COMPACT_ATOMS: atom_id res chain seq x y z
N MET A 1 6.04 41.65 37.84
CA MET A 1 6.56 40.49 37.08
C MET A 1 6.57 39.28 38.01
N THR A 2 5.51 38.48 37.97
CA THR A 2 5.46 37.17 38.67
C THR A 2 4.82 36.20 37.68
N GLY A 3 5.64 35.32 37.11
CA GLY A 3 5.17 34.29 36.18
C GLY A 3 4.42 33.20 36.93
N ALA A 4 3.24 32.84 36.45
CA ALA A 4 2.52 31.65 36.88
C ALA A 4 3.21 30.40 36.29
N PRO A 5 3.35 29.28 37.03
CA PRO A 5 3.89 28.05 36.47
C PRO A 5 2.87 27.34 35.55
N ALA A 6 3.36 26.84 34.41
CA ALA A 6 2.64 26.04 33.43
C ALA A 6 2.27 24.63 33.98
N PRO A 7 1.22 23.97 33.45
CA PRO A 7 0.63 22.76 34.04
C PRO A 7 1.51 21.52 33.88
N ALA A 8 1.53 20.68 34.92
CA ALA A 8 2.12 19.35 34.87
C ALA A 8 1.32 18.46 33.90
N HIS A 9 1.91 18.12 32.75
CA HIS A 9 1.40 17.06 31.88
C HIS A 9 1.46 15.72 32.61
N GLY A 10 0.30 15.21 33.01
CA GLY A 10 0.15 13.89 33.59
C GLY A 10 0.76 12.83 32.67
N ARG A 11 1.73 12.08 33.21
CA ARG A 11 2.24 10.84 32.61
C ARG A 11 1.04 9.90 32.40
N ARG A 12 0.63 9.72 31.15
CA ARG A 12 -0.29 8.63 30.77
C ARG A 12 0.46 7.33 31.03
N GLY A 13 0.00 6.55 32.00
CA GLY A 13 0.45 5.18 32.20
C GLY A 13 0.19 4.33 30.94
N PRO A 14 0.92 3.23 30.75
CA PRO A 14 0.69 2.35 29.61
C PRO A 14 -0.70 1.72 29.75
N CYS A 15 -1.61 2.06 28.84
CA CYS A 15 -2.88 1.36 28.67
C CYS A 15 -2.59 -0.09 28.22
N PRO A 16 -3.02 -1.13 28.95
CA PRO A 16 -2.89 -2.50 28.49
C PRO A 16 -4.10 -2.82 27.61
N LEU A 17 -3.97 -2.66 26.31
CA LEU A 17 -4.89 -3.29 25.36
C LEU A 17 -4.17 -4.44 24.66
N PRO A 18 -4.64 -5.70 24.83
CA PRO A 18 -4.17 -6.80 24.02
C PRO A 18 -4.84 -6.75 22.65
N LEU A 19 -4.00 -6.69 21.62
CA LEU A 19 -4.11 -7.37 20.32
C LEU A 19 -5.52 -7.68 19.77
N LEU A 20 -5.84 -7.04 18.65
CA LEU A 20 -6.42 -7.76 17.51
C LEU A 20 -5.73 -7.34 16.21
N GLY A 21 -4.43 -7.60 16.12
CA GLY A 21 -3.69 -7.66 14.86
C GLY A 21 -3.82 -9.05 14.25
N GLY A 22 -5.03 -9.40 13.80
CA GLY A 22 -5.24 -10.58 12.97
C GLY A 22 -4.92 -10.25 11.51
N PRO A 23 -4.40 -11.20 10.70
CA PRO A 23 -4.22 -10.98 9.28
C PRO A 23 -5.60 -10.94 8.63
N HIS A 24 -6.18 -9.74 8.51
CA HIS A 24 -7.25 -9.52 7.55
C HIS A 24 -6.64 -9.69 6.16
N ALA A 25 -6.62 -10.94 5.68
CA ALA A 25 -6.41 -11.24 4.28
C ALA A 25 -7.61 -10.70 3.50
N VAL A 26 -7.61 -9.40 3.24
CA VAL A 26 -8.33 -8.83 2.10
C VAL A 26 -7.61 -9.38 0.87
N THR A 27 -8.14 -10.49 0.35
CA THR A 27 -7.86 -10.92 -1.02
C THR A 27 -8.77 -10.08 -1.91
N SER A 28 -8.29 -8.92 -2.32
CA SER A 28 -8.84 -8.23 -3.46
C SER A 28 -7.67 -7.74 -4.30
N LEU A 29 -7.57 -8.26 -5.52
CA LEU A 29 -6.60 -7.84 -6.52
C LEU A 29 -7.39 -7.22 -7.67
N TRP A 30 -7.16 -5.94 -7.94
CA TRP A 30 -7.79 -5.24 -9.06
C TRP A 30 -6.73 -4.97 -10.14
N THR A 31 -6.96 -5.47 -11.35
CA THR A 31 -6.26 -5.07 -12.58
C THR A 31 -7.15 -4.17 -13.43
N LEU A 32 -6.82 -2.89 -13.58
CA LEU A 32 -7.57 -1.95 -14.42
C LEU A 32 -6.98 -1.87 -15.83
N THR A 33 -7.87 -1.90 -16.82
CA THR A 33 -7.56 -1.58 -18.21
C THR A 33 -8.35 -0.35 -18.64
N GLY A 34 -7.91 0.82 -18.15
CA GLY A 34 -8.46 2.13 -18.48
C GLY A 34 -9.66 2.58 -17.66
N GLU A 35 -9.54 3.71 -16.98
CA GLU A 35 -10.58 4.60 -16.44
C GLU A 35 -9.85 5.90 -16.06
N LEU A 36 -10.52 7.05 -16.04
CA LEU A 36 -9.87 8.37 -16.08
C LEU A 36 -8.72 8.54 -15.04
N ALA A 37 -7.65 9.27 -15.38
CA ALA A 37 -6.43 9.39 -14.55
C ALA A 37 -6.65 9.80 -13.08
N TRP A 38 -7.76 10.50 -12.78
CA TRP A 38 -8.13 10.94 -11.44
C TRP A 38 -8.60 9.79 -10.54
N ASP A 39 -9.24 8.75 -11.08
CA ASP A 39 -9.64 7.56 -10.31
C ASP A 39 -8.41 6.73 -9.92
N HIS A 40 -7.44 6.63 -10.82
CA HIS A 40 -6.14 6.03 -10.50
C HIS A 40 -5.43 6.84 -9.40
N ALA A 41 -5.38 8.17 -9.50
CA ALA A 41 -4.74 9.03 -8.51
C ALA A 41 -5.23 8.78 -7.08
N ALA A 42 -6.56 8.75 -6.90
CA ALA A 42 -7.18 8.54 -5.60
C ALA A 42 -6.90 7.13 -5.06
N GLY A 43 -7.00 6.11 -5.91
CA GLY A 43 -6.67 4.73 -5.53
C GLY A 43 -5.20 4.54 -5.14
N GLN A 44 -4.28 5.19 -5.86
CA GLN A 44 -2.84 5.12 -5.55
C GLN A 44 -2.52 5.74 -4.20
N LEU A 45 -3.15 6.88 -3.87
CA LEU A 45 -2.99 7.53 -2.57
C LEU A 45 -3.51 6.64 -1.44
N LEU A 46 -4.73 6.10 -1.57
CA LEU A 46 -5.33 5.25 -0.54
C LEU A 46 -4.47 4.02 -0.22
N VAL A 47 -3.96 3.35 -1.26
CA VAL A 47 -3.09 2.18 -1.06
C VAL A 47 -1.75 2.60 -0.45
N SER A 48 -1.16 3.72 -0.88
CA SER A 48 0.10 4.21 -0.30
C SER A 48 -0.04 4.58 1.18
N GLU A 49 -1.12 5.28 1.55
CA GLU A 49 -1.42 5.64 2.95
C GLU A 49 -1.73 4.41 3.81
N ALA A 50 -2.27 3.35 3.20
CA ALA A 50 -2.46 2.05 3.85
C ALA A 50 -1.17 1.21 3.96
N GLY A 51 -0.03 1.70 3.47
CA GLY A 51 1.26 1.01 3.47
C GLY A 51 1.46 0.01 2.31
N GLY A 52 0.61 0.08 1.30
CA GLY A 52 0.69 -0.74 0.09
C GLY A 52 1.64 -0.20 -0.98
N ALA A 53 1.77 -0.96 -2.07
CA ALA A 53 2.69 -0.70 -3.16
C ALA A 53 2.04 -0.93 -4.52
N HIS A 54 2.56 -0.24 -5.54
CA HIS A 54 2.07 -0.32 -6.91
C HIS A 54 3.21 -0.45 -7.89
N LEU A 55 3.09 -1.36 -8.85
CA LEU A 55 4.12 -1.63 -9.85
C LEU A 55 3.52 -1.78 -11.24
N THR A 56 4.16 -1.15 -12.22
CA THR A 56 3.93 -1.34 -13.65
C THR A 56 4.63 -2.61 -14.15
N LEU A 57 4.35 -3.03 -15.39
CA LEU A 57 5.09 -4.14 -16.03
C LEU A 57 6.61 -3.91 -16.09
N ALA A 58 7.06 -2.65 -16.05
CA ALA A 58 8.47 -2.29 -16.07
C ALA A 58 9.14 -2.37 -14.68
N ASP A 59 8.46 -2.91 -13.65
CA ASP A 59 8.91 -2.90 -12.25
C ASP A 59 9.18 -1.49 -11.72
N ARG A 60 8.35 -0.53 -12.15
CA ARG A 60 8.40 0.87 -11.72
C ARG A 60 7.08 1.26 -11.05
N PRO A 61 7.09 2.17 -10.06
CA PRO A 61 5.86 2.78 -9.55
C PRO A 61 5.03 3.39 -10.69
N PHE A 62 3.71 3.38 -10.55
CA PHE A 62 2.81 4.02 -11.51
C PHE A 62 2.95 5.54 -11.45
N ASP A 63 3.21 6.17 -12.60
CA ASP A 63 3.26 7.61 -12.77
C ASP A 63 1.90 8.16 -13.23
N ILE A 64 1.30 9.02 -12.43
CA ILE A 64 0.01 9.66 -12.76
C ILE A 64 0.06 10.51 -14.03
N THR A 65 1.24 10.99 -14.42
CA THR A 65 1.43 11.80 -15.63
C THR A 65 1.41 10.97 -16.91
N GLY A 66 1.44 9.63 -16.80
CA GLY A 66 1.41 8.70 -17.93
C GLY A 66 2.76 8.03 -18.19
N GLY A 67 2.90 7.38 -19.36
CA GLY A 67 4.15 6.67 -19.73
C GLY A 67 4.35 5.31 -19.08
N ASN A 68 3.35 4.79 -18.38
CA ASN A 68 3.41 3.51 -17.69
C ASN A 68 3.37 2.31 -18.65
N ALA A 69 4.19 1.30 -18.39
CA ALA A 69 4.06 0.00 -19.02
C ALA A 69 2.89 -0.77 -18.37
N LEU A 70 1.76 -0.83 -19.06
CA LEU A 70 0.55 -1.50 -18.60
C LEU A 70 0.57 -3.01 -18.95
N PRO A 71 -0.16 -3.87 -18.21
CA PRO A 71 -0.92 -3.56 -16.99
C PRO A 71 -0.04 -3.20 -15.79
N PHE A 72 -0.63 -2.52 -14.80
CA PHE A 72 0.00 -2.30 -13.49
C PHE A 72 -0.78 -3.03 -12.40
N THR A 73 -0.15 -3.24 -11.25
CA THR A 73 -0.73 -3.90 -10.08
C THR A 73 -0.60 -3.02 -8.85
N ALA A 74 -1.60 -3.11 -7.97
CA ALA A 74 -1.65 -2.53 -6.66
C ALA A 74 -1.76 -3.66 -5.62
N ALA A 75 -0.98 -3.61 -4.54
CA ALA A 75 -1.03 -4.62 -3.49
C ALA A 75 -0.78 -4.01 -2.10
N ARG A 76 -1.11 -4.78 -1.06
CA ARG A 76 -0.94 -4.38 0.35
C ARG A 76 0.52 -4.19 0.79
N ASP A 77 1.47 -4.76 0.05
CA ASP A 77 2.90 -4.68 0.31
C ASP A 77 3.70 -4.95 -0.98
N GLU A 78 4.96 -4.50 -1.00
CA GLU A 78 5.86 -4.60 -2.16
C GLU A 78 6.17 -6.04 -2.55
N ALA A 79 6.28 -6.96 -1.59
CA ALA A 79 6.54 -8.37 -1.85
C ALA A 79 5.37 -9.01 -2.63
N THR A 80 4.14 -8.67 -2.27
CA THR A 80 2.93 -9.11 -2.95
C THR A 80 2.82 -8.48 -4.34
N ALA A 81 3.11 -7.18 -4.48
CA ALA A 81 3.12 -6.50 -5.78
C ALA A 81 4.11 -7.17 -6.75
N ARG A 82 5.34 -7.48 -6.30
CA ARG A 82 6.34 -8.21 -7.10
C ARG A 82 5.91 -9.61 -7.46
N ARG A 83 5.25 -10.33 -6.56
CA ARG A 83 4.73 -11.67 -6.85
C ARG A 83 3.68 -11.65 -7.96
N VAL A 84 2.78 -10.67 -7.92
CA VAL A 84 1.79 -10.47 -8.98
C VAL A 84 2.47 -10.06 -10.29
N LEU A 85 3.44 -9.15 -10.24
CA LEU A 85 4.23 -8.77 -11.41
C LEU A 85 4.94 -9.98 -12.05
N ALA A 86 5.52 -10.87 -11.24
CA ALA A 86 6.13 -12.11 -11.71
C ALA A 86 5.11 -13.04 -12.38
N LEU A 87 3.88 -13.13 -11.86
CA LEU A 87 2.80 -13.91 -12.49
C LEU A 87 2.34 -13.29 -13.81
N LEU A 88 2.18 -11.97 -13.86
CA LEU A 88 1.77 -11.23 -15.07
C LEU A 88 2.81 -11.32 -16.20
N THR A 89 4.10 -11.33 -15.85
CA THR A 89 5.21 -11.42 -16.82
C THR A 89 5.58 -12.85 -17.18
N GLY A 90 4.96 -13.86 -16.56
CA GLY A 90 5.35 -15.27 -16.72
C GLY A 90 6.70 -15.63 -16.10
N SER A 91 7.27 -14.74 -15.27
CA SER A 91 8.55 -14.94 -14.57
C SER A 91 8.40 -15.77 -13.28
N ALA A 92 7.17 -15.97 -12.81
CA ALA A 92 6.88 -16.89 -11.73
C ALA A 92 7.10 -18.33 -12.22
N SER A 93 8.22 -18.94 -11.85
CA SER A 93 8.43 -20.38 -12.05
C SER A 93 7.34 -21.13 -11.30
N GLY A 94 6.43 -21.77 -12.03
CA GLY A 94 5.40 -22.62 -11.44
C GLY A 94 6.05 -23.72 -10.61
N GLY A 95 5.89 -23.64 -9.30
CA GLY A 95 6.22 -24.75 -8.40
C GLY A 95 5.27 -25.92 -8.70
N ALA A 96 5.69 -26.79 -9.60
CA ALA A 96 5.15 -28.13 -9.77
C ALA A 96 6.35 -29.08 -9.90
N ALA A 97 6.75 -29.62 -8.74
CA ALA A 97 7.55 -30.83 -8.59
C ALA A 97 6.96 -31.62 -7.44
#